data_AF-A0A650EMG8-F1
#
_entry.id   AF-A0A650EMG8-F1
#
_cell.length_a   1.000
_cell.length_b   1.000
_cell.length_c   1.000
_cell.angle_alpha   90.00
_cell.angle_beta   90.00
_cell.angle_gamma   90.00
#
_symmetry.space_group_name_H-M   'P 1'
#
loop_
_entity.id
_entity.type
_entity.pdbx_description
1 polymer ?
#
loop_
_entity_poly.entity_id
_entity_poly.type
_entity_poly.pdbx_seq_one_letter_code
_entity_poly.pdbx_strand_id
1 'polypeptide(L)'
;MAIHMEQKELKELLNHVASGAVSVDEAVTKLKEAPFADLEFAKIDYHRGVRQGIAEVIYGAGKTPEQIVRIAGNMRENGQKTVLITRMSSEAAEFAQDCLPFTYYAAARIGIVGELPKPDTETSVVVATGGTSDIPVAEEAALTAEALGNKVKRLYDVGVSGIHRLLAHSEEIMTAKVIVAVAGMEGALASVIGGLADCPVIAVPTSVGYGAAFGGVAALLSMLNSCASGVSVVNIDNGFGAGYLASMINHI
;
A
#
# COMPACT_ATOMS: atom_id res chain seq x y z
N MET A 1 -1.96 9.28 27.45
CA MET A 1 -0.88 8.92 26.48
C MET A 1 -1.57 8.81 25.14
N ALA A 2 -1.10 9.41 24.05
CA ALA A 2 -1.86 9.35 22.78
C ALA A 2 -2.03 7.88 22.33
N ILE A 3 -3.25 7.41 22.12
CA ILE A 3 -3.51 6.03 21.65
C ILE A 3 -3.93 6.10 20.19
N HIS A 4 -3.25 5.33 19.34
CA HIS A 4 -3.66 5.11 17.96
C HIS A 4 -5.03 4.45 17.93
N MET A 5 -5.96 5.01 17.16
CA MET A 5 -7.31 4.48 17.01
C MET A 5 -7.69 4.43 15.53
N GLU A 6 -8.21 3.29 15.09
CA GLU A 6 -8.71 3.12 13.72
C GLU A 6 -10.21 3.43 13.61
N GLN A 7 -10.71 3.67 12.40
CA GLN A 7 -12.14 3.96 12.18
C GLN A 7 -13.06 2.83 12.68
N LYS A 8 -12.61 1.57 12.59
CA LYS A 8 -13.35 0.41 13.10
C LYS A 8 -13.50 0.48 14.63
N GLU A 9 -12.41 0.76 15.33
CA GLU A 9 -12.38 0.90 16.79
C GLU A 9 -13.22 2.11 17.26
N LEU A 10 -13.21 3.21 16.49
CA LEU A 10 -14.10 4.34 16.75
C LEU A 10 -15.58 3.94 16.59
N LYS A 11 -15.94 3.25 15.51
CA LYS A 11 -17.32 2.77 15.31
C LYS A 11 -17.75 1.84 16.46
N GLU A 12 -16.88 0.95 16.89
CA GLU A 12 -17.11 0.08 18.05
C GLU A 12 -17.30 0.88 19.35
N LEU A 13 -16.46 1.89 19.60
CA LEU A 13 -16.61 2.79 20.75
C LEU A 13 -17.95 3.52 20.72
N LEU A 14 -18.36 4.04 19.57
CA LEU A 14 -19.65 4.73 19.41
C LEU A 14 -20.83 3.77 19.59
N ASN A 15 -20.72 2.52 19.13
CA ASN A 15 -21.72 1.49 19.38
C ASN A 15 -21.85 1.15 20.87
N HIS A 16 -20.73 1.11 21.61
CA HIS A 16 -20.75 0.92 23.05
C HIS A 16 -21.37 2.11 23.80
N VAL A 17 -21.18 3.34 23.31
CA VAL A 17 -21.89 4.51 23.85
C VAL A 17 -23.39 4.39 23.57
N ALA A 18 -23.78 4.02 22.36
CA ALA A 18 -25.18 3.84 21.98
C ALA A 18 -25.88 2.73 22.79
N SER A 19 -25.16 1.68 23.16
CA SER A 19 -25.66 0.58 24.00
C SER A 19 -25.62 0.88 25.50
N GLY A 20 -25.09 2.04 25.92
CA GLY A 20 -24.91 2.40 27.32
C GLY A 20 -23.79 1.64 28.05
N ALA A 21 -22.93 0.91 27.32
CA ALA A 21 -21.81 0.17 27.89
C ALA A 21 -20.61 1.08 28.22
N VAL A 22 -20.52 2.26 27.60
CA VAL A 22 -19.51 3.29 27.85
C VAL A 22 -20.22 4.64 27.96
N SER A 23 -19.87 5.46 28.94
CA SER A 23 -20.44 6.80 29.05
C SER A 23 -19.88 7.75 27.98
N VAL A 24 -20.62 8.81 27.65
CA VAL A 24 -20.15 9.84 26.72
C VAL A 24 -18.84 10.47 27.23
N ASP A 25 -18.71 10.72 28.53
CA ASP A 25 -17.51 11.31 29.13
C ASP A 25 -16.28 10.39 29.04
N GLU A 26 -16.47 9.08 29.21
CA GLU A 26 -15.41 8.08 28.99
C GLU A 26 -14.98 8.02 27.52
N ALA A 27 -15.93 8.08 26.58
CA ALA A 27 -15.62 8.11 25.15
C ALA A 27 -14.88 9.40 24.76
N VAL A 28 -15.30 10.55 25.27
CA VAL A 28 -14.62 11.84 25.07
C VAL A 28 -13.20 11.82 25.65
N THR A 29 -13.00 11.19 26.81
CA THR A 29 -11.68 11.05 27.42
C THR A 29 -10.74 10.22 26.53
N LYS A 30 -11.23 9.09 25.98
CA LYS A 30 -10.48 8.28 25.00
C LYS A 30 -10.15 9.05 23.71
N LEU A 31 -11.04 9.93 23.25
CA LEU A 31 -10.84 10.75 22.04
C LEU A 31 -9.91 11.95 22.26
N LYS A 32 -9.72 12.42 23.50
CA LYS A 32 -8.92 13.60 23.84
C LYS A 32 -7.41 13.32 23.94
N GLU A 33 -6.99 12.06 23.99
CA GLU A 33 -5.57 11.72 24.01
C GLU A 33 -4.92 12.12 22.67
N ALA A 34 -3.80 12.85 22.73
CA ALA A 34 -3.37 13.81 21.70
C ALA A 34 -3.33 13.28 20.24
N PRO A 35 -3.82 14.06 19.25
CA PRO A 35 -4.00 13.60 17.87
C PRO A 35 -2.69 13.37 17.11
N PHE A 36 -1.56 13.84 17.63
CA PHE A 36 -0.25 13.65 17.04
C PHE A 36 0.88 13.67 18.10
N ALA A 37 2.01 13.03 17.78
CA ALA A 37 3.28 13.21 18.50
C ALA A 37 4.20 14.13 17.70
N ASP A 38 4.93 15.01 18.38
CA ASP A 38 5.99 15.83 17.79
C ASP A 38 7.35 15.28 18.25
N LEU A 39 8.11 14.71 17.31
CA LEU A 39 9.44 14.17 17.53
C LEU A 39 10.55 15.17 17.13
N GLU A 40 10.24 16.46 16.98
CA GLU A 40 11.11 17.54 16.47
C GLU A 40 11.45 17.45 14.97
N PHE A 41 11.64 16.23 14.45
CA PHE A 41 11.90 15.97 13.03
C PHE A 41 10.73 15.32 12.28
N ALA A 42 9.66 14.94 13.00
CA ALA A 42 8.45 14.37 12.43
C ALA A 42 7.25 14.65 13.34
N LYS A 43 6.08 14.90 12.74
CA LYS A 43 4.80 14.98 13.43
C LYS A 43 3.96 13.78 13.04
N ILE A 44 3.83 12.81 13.95
CA ILE A 44 3.12 11.55 13.71
C ILE A 44 1.63 11.78 13.99
N ASP A 45 0.77 11.56 13.02
CA ASP A 45 -0.68 11.74 13.09
C ASP A 45 -1.38 10.43 13.49
N TYR A 46 -1.61 10.28 14.79
CA TYR A 46 -2.32 9.12 15.35
C TYR A 46 -3.78 9.05 14.93
N HIS A 47 -4.38 10.17 14.52
CA HIS A 47 -5.78 10.24 14.08
C HIS A 47 -5.94 9.95 12.58
N ARG A 48 -4.87 9.66 11.85
CA ARG A 48 -4.99 9.29 10.43
C ARG A 48 -5.88 8.06 10.23
N GLY A 49 -5.73 7.05 11.10
CA GLY A 49 -6.58 5.86 11.12
C GLY A 49 -8.07 6.17 11.32
N VAL A 50 -8.37 7.16 12.16
CA VAL A 50 -9.75 7.64 12.36
C VAL A 50 -10.30 8.34 11.12
N ARG A 51 -9.50 9.21 10.49
CA ARG A 51 -9.97 10.06 9.37
C ARG A 51 -9.99 9.35 8.02
N GLN A 52 -9.04 8.45 7.78
CA GLN A 52 -8.81 7.82 6.48
C GLN A 52 -9.00 6.29 6.51
N GLY A 53 -9.32 5.71 7.67
CA GLY A 53 -9.51 4.27 7.84
C GLY A 53 -8.20 3.47 7.94
N ILE A 54 -7.04 4.10 7.69
CA ILE A 54 -5.73 3.44 7.64
C ILE A 54 -4.71 4.24 8.45
N ALA A 55 -3.88 3.53 9.21
CA ALA A 55 -2.82 4.07 10.04
C ALA A 55 -1.73 4.80 9.22
N GLU A 56 -0.92 5.61 9.90
CA GLU A 56 0.15 6.33 9.22
C GLU A 56 1.28 5.39 8.76
N VAL A 57 1.92 5.76 7.64
CA VAL A 57 2.99 5.01 6.97
C VAL A 57 4.23 5.90 6.91
N ILE A 58 5.40 5.29 7.10
CA ILE A 58 6.68 6.01 7.09
C ILE A 58 7.23 6.04 5.68
N TYR A 59 7.30 7.24 5.07
CA TYR A 59 8.08 7.43 3.85
C TYR A 59 9.58 7.46 4.18
N GLY A 60 10.30 6.36 3.95
CA GLY A 60 11.68 6.17 4.37
C GLY A 60 12.71 6.95 3.55
N ALA A 61 12.42 7.25 2.28
CA ALA A 61 13.36 7.98 1.44
C ALA A 61 13.65 9.39 1.99
N GLY A 62 14.93 9.72 2.14
CA GLY A 62 15.40 11.00 2.68
C GLY A 62 15.42 11.07 4.22
N LYS A 63 15.02 10.01 4.93
CA LYS A 63 15.18 9.91 6.40
C LYS A 63 16.46 9.18 6.77
N THR A 64 17.05 9.54 7.92
CA THR A 64 18.19 8.79 8.49
C THR A 64 17.71 7.48 9.13
N PRO A 65 18.59 6.47 9.29
CA PRO A 65 18.26 5.24 10.01
C PRO A 65 17.66 5.47 11.40
N GLU A 66 18.22 6.41 12.17
CA GLU A 66 17.77 6.75 13.52
C GLU A 66 16.37 7.36 13.50
N GLN A 67 16.07 8.22 12.53
CA GLN A 67 14.75 8.81 12.38
C GLN A 67 13.69 7.74 12.09
N ILE A 68 14.01 6.77 11.22
CA ILE A 68 13.08 5.68 10.88
C ILE A 68 12.77 4.84 12.12
N VAL A 69 13.80 4.42 12.87
CA VAL A 69 13.63 3.63 14.10
C VAL A 69 12.83 4.40 15.15
N ARG A 70 13.14 5.68 15.38
CA ARG A 70 12.42 6.49 16.36
C ARG A 70 10.95 6.68 15.99
N ILE A 71 10.63 6.94 14.72
CA ILE A 71 9.23 7.09 14.28
C ILE A 71 8.50 5.75 14.43
N ALA A 72 9.09 4.66 13.94
CA ALA A 72 8.44 3.35 13.99
C ALA A 72 8.25 2.85 15.43
N GLY A 73 9.25 3.01 16.30
CA GLY A 73 9.15 2.69 17.71
C GLY A 73 8.04 3.47 18.39
N ASN A 74 7.97 4.79 18.14
CA ASN A 74 6.93 5.64 18.70
C ASN A 74 5.53 5.23 18.23
N MET A 75 5.35 4.89 16.95
CA MET A 75 4.08 4.37 16.43
C MET A 75 3.66 3.06 17.12
N ARG A 76 4.61 2.13 17.34
CA ARG A 76 4.36 0.85 18.03
C ARG A 76 4.01 1.05 19.49
N GLU A 77 4.74 1.90 20.21
CA GLU A 77 4.48 2.24 21.61
C GLU A 77 3.11 2.88 21.82
N ASN A 78 2.61 3.59 20.81
CA ASN A 78 1.30 4.24 20.84
C ASN A 78 0.19 3.40 20.18
N GLY A 79 0.41 2.09 20.02
CA GLY A 79 -0.66 1.12 19.74
C GLY A 79 -0.84 0.70 18.27
N GLN A 80 -0.11 1.29 17.32
CA GLN A 80 -0.19 0.85 15.92
C GLN A 80 0.39 -0.56 15.77
N LYS A 81 -0.42 -1.52 15.31
CA LYS A 81 -0.05 -2.94 15.26
C LYS A 81 0.96 -3.29 14.16
N THR A 82 0.84 -2.62 13.03
CA THR A 82 1.67 -2.85 11.85
C THR A 82 2.13 -1.49 11.34
N VAL A 83 3.44 -1.28 11.25
CA VAL A 83 4.02 -0.04 10.71
C VAL A 83 4.73 -0.35 9.41
N LEU A 84 4.22 0.23 8.32
CA LEU A 84 4.80 0.12 6.99
C LEU A 84 5.82 1.24 6.77
N ILE A 85 6.99 0.90 6.25
CA ILE A 85 8.07 1.82 5.89
C ILE A 85 8.35 1.65 4.39
N THR A 86 8.05 2.66 3.58
CA THR A 86 8.25 2.63 2.12
C THR A 86 9.61 3.18 1.72
N ARG A 87 10.15 2.71 0.59
CA ARG A 87 11.42 3.18 0.00
C ARG A 87 12.59 3.20 0.98
N MET A 88 12.64 2.25 1.91
CA MET A 88 13.70 2.09 2.91
C MET A 88 15.03 1.72 2.23
N SER A 89 16.16 2.22 2.73
CA SER A 89 17.49 1.80 2.27
C SER A 89 17.93 0.52 2.99
N SER A 90 18.87 -0.23 2.40
CA SER A 90 19.48 -1.38 3.07
C SER A 90 20.22 -0.98 4.35
N GLU A 91 20.92 0.15 4.34
CA GLU A 91 21.58 0.72 5.51
C GLU A 91 20.60 1.00 6.66
N ALA A 92 19.44 1.60 6.35
CA ALA A 92 18.41 1.82 7.35
C ALA A 92 17.82 0.49 7.86
N ALA A 93 17.71 -0.52 7.00
CA ALA A 93 17.21 -1.83 7.36
C ALA A 93 18.17 -2.57 8.31
N GLU A 94 19.46 -2.56 8.00
CA GLU A 94 20.51 -3.12 8.86
C GLU A 94 20.49 -2.46 10.24
N PHE A 95 20.44 -1.13 10.29
CA PHE A 95 20.35 -0.40 11.56
C PHE A 95 19.08 -0.73 12.36
N ALA A 96 17.93 -0.84 11.67
CA ALA A 96 16.66 -1.13 12.31
C ALA A 96 16.58 -2.56 12.90
N GLN A 97 17.38 -3.50 12.38
CA GLN A 97 17.33 -4.92 12.78
C GLN A 97 17.71 -5.13 14.24
N ASP A 98 18.63 -4.30 14.75
CA ASP A 98 19.07 -4.34 16.14
C ASP A 98 18.14 -3.54 17.08
N CYS A 99 17.21 -2.75 16.53
CA CYS A 99 16.40 -1.81 17.30
C CYS A 99 14.92 -2.20 17.40
N LEU A 100 14.37 -2.85 16.38
CA LEU A 100 12.93 -3.13 16.27
C LEU A 100 12.67 -4.53 15.71
N PRO A 101 11.62 -5.23 16.16
CA PRO A 101 11.17 -6.46 15.53
C PRO A 101 10.50 -6.13 14.19
N PHE A 102 11.27 -6.20 13.11
CA PHE A 102 10.79 -5.86 11.77
C PHE A 102 11.28 -6.84 10.70
N THR A 103 10.56 -6.88 9.58
CA THR A 103 10.91 -7.65 8.38
C THR A 103 11.24 -6.69 7.25
N TYR A 104 12.38 -6.88 6.59
CA TYR A 104 12.78 -6.11 5.42
C TYR A 104 12.62 -6.91 4.13
N TYR A 105 11.87 -6.35 3.19
CA TYR A 105 11.66 -6.87 1.85
C TYR A 105 12.55 -6.13 0.87
N ALA A 106 13.76 -6.65 0.65
CA ALA A 106 14.80 -5.99 -0.13
C ALA A 106 14.37 -5.63 -1.56
N ALA A 107 13.63 -6.52 -2.23
CA ALA A 107 13.14 -6.28 -3.60
C ALA A 107 12.23 -5.06 -3.68
N ALA A 108 11.33 -4.88 -2.72
CA ALA A 108 10.38 -3.77 -2.66
C ALA A 108 10.93 -2.52 -1.96
N ARG A 109 12.06 -2.64 -1.26
CA ARG A 109 12.56 -1.63 -0.32
C ARG A 109 11.51 -1.27 0.73
N ILE A 110 10.83 -2.29 1.27
CA ILE A 110 9.75 -2.15 2.25
C ILE A 110 10.20 -2.73 3.59
N GLY A 111 10.05 -1.95 4.65
CA GLY A 111 10.15 -2.43 6.04
C GLY A 111 8.77 -2.57 6.65
N ILE A 112 8.51 -3.68 7.35
CA ILE A 112 7.29 -3.90 8.13
C ILE A 112 7.68 -4.17 9.58
N VAL A 113 7.28 -3.28 10.49
CA VAL A 113 7.47 -3.45 11.93
C VAL A 113 6.19 -4.01 12.55
N GLY A 114 6.32 -5.04 13.38
CA GLY A 114 5.19 -5.83 13.86
C GLY A 114 4.80 -6.95 12.88
N GLU A 115 3.59 -7.48 13.03
CA GLU A 115 3.09 -8.58 12.20
C GLU A 115 2.17 -8.05 11.11
N LEU A 116 2.15 -8.72 9.96
CA LEU A 116 1.13 -8.47 8.95
C LEU A 116 -0.25 -8.90 9.48
N PRO A 117 -1.30 -8.10 9.29
CA PRO A 117 -2.64 -8.51 9.67
C PRO A 117 -3.08 -9.72 8.85
N LYS A 118 -3.97 -10.54 9.42
CA LYS A 118 -4.67 -11.56 8.63
C LYS A 118 -5.60 -10.86 7.63
N PRO A 119 -5.77 -11.42 6.42
CA PRO A 119 -6.75 -10.88 5.50
C PRO A 119 -8.15 -10.85 6.12
N ASP A 120 -8.85 -9.73 6.00
CA ASP A 120 -10.24 -9.54 6.45
C ASP A 120 -11.22 -9.33 5.28
N THR A 121 -10.76 -9.64 4.06
CA THR A 121 -11.55 -9.67 2.82
C THR A 121 -11.58 -11.09 2.24
N GLU A 122 -12.75 -11.49 1.71
CA GLU A 122 -12.92 -12.77 1.00
C GLU A 122 -12.40 -12.71 -0.45
N THR A 123 -12.41 -11.52 -1.03
CA THR A 123 -11.92 -11.23 -2.38
C THR A 123 -10.42 -10.95 -2.39
N SER A 124 -9.79 -11.05 -3.58
CA SER A 124 -8.36 -10.78 -3.75
C SER A 124 -8.08 -9.57 -4.62
N VAL A 125 -7.02 -8.85 -4.25
CA VAL A 125 -6.32 -7.91 -5.12
C VAL A 125 -5.37 -8.71 -6.02
N VAL A 126 -5.40 -8.47 -7.32
CA VAL A 126 -4.37 -9.00 -8.24
C VAL A 126 -3.32 -7.92 -8.47
N VAL A 127 -2.05 -8.25 -8.34
CA VAL A 127 -0.93 -7.39 -8.72
C VAL A 127 -0.19 -8.06 -9.87
N ALA A 128 -0.27 -7.47 -11.05
CA ALA A 128 0.31 -8.00 -12.27
C ALA A 128 1.45 -7.10 -12.76
N THR A 129 2.55 -7.71 -13.22
CA THR A 129 3.67 -6.96 -13.78
C THR A 129 4.17 -7.51 -15.10
N GLY A 130 4.60 -6.61 -15.99
CA GLY A 130 4.97 -6.94 -17.36
C GLY A 130 6.30 -7.68 -17.46
N GLY A 131 7.29 -7.29 -16.65
CA GLY A 131 8.62 -7.91 -16.65
C GLY A 131 9.25 -7.91 -15.27
N THR A 132 10.35 -8.63 -15.13
CA THR A 132 11.03 -8.77 -13.83
C THR A 132 11.59 -7.45 -13.30
N SER A 133 11.93 -6.51 -14.18
CA SER A 133 12.43 -5.18 -13.81
C SER A 133 11.40 -4.33 -13.05
N ASP A 134 10.11 -4.63 -13.22
CA ASP A 134 8.99 -3.93 -12.60
C ASP A 134 8.58 -4.58 -11.25
N ILE A 135 9.18 -5.72 -10.88
CA ILE A 135 8.89 -6.45 -9.63
C ILE A 135 9.05 -5.57 -8.38
N PRO A 136 10.08 -4.70 -8.23
CA PRO A 136 10.19 -3.84 -7.06
C PRO A 136 8.94 -2.99 -6.78
N VAL A 137 8.35 -2.40 -7.83
CA VAL A 137 7.15 -1.56 -7.73
C VAL A 137 5.91 -2.43 -7.50
N ALA A 138 5.85 -3.62 -8.12
CA ALA A 138 4.77 -4.58 -7.90
C ALA A 138 4.76 -5.13 -6.47
N GLU A 139 5.92 -5.49 -5.91
CA GLU A 139 6.02 -5.94 -4.52
C GLU A 139 5.72 -4.80 -3.54
N GLU A 140 6.07 -3.54 -3.84
CA GLU A 140 5.64 -2.39 -3.02
C GLU A 140 4.11 -2.31 -2.96
N ALA A 141 3.42 -2.47 -4.09
CA ALA A 141 1.95 -2.48 -4.12
C ALA A 141 1.36 -3.69 -3.37
N ALA A 142 1.92 -4.87 -3.58
CA ALA A 142 1.45 -6.11 -2.96
C ALA A 142 1.62 -6.07 -1.43
N LEU A 143 2.81 -5.74 -0.93
CA LEU A 143 3.09 -5.64 0.50
C LEU A 143 2.29 -4.51 1.16
N THR A 144 2.05 -3.41 0.44
CA THR A 144 1.16 -2.35 0.95
C THR A 144 -0.25 -2.89 1.14
N ALA A 145 -0.82 -3.59 0.15
CA ALA A 145 -2.17 -4.14 0.27
C ALA A 145 -2.25 -5.22 1.38
N GLU A 146 -1.24 -6.07 1.53
CA GLU A 146 -1.15 -7.08 2.60
C GLU A 146 -1.03 -6.45 3.99
N ALA A 147 -0.21 -5.40 4.14
CA ALA A 147 -0.10 -4.63 5.37
C ALA A 147 -1.42 -3.95 5.77
N LEU A 148 -2.36 -3.84 4.83
CA LEU A 148 -3.70 -3.28 5.00
C LEU A 148 -4.81 -4.35 5.03
N GLY A 149 -4.48 -5.63 5.25
CA GLY A 149 -5.50 -6.67 5.46
C GLY A 149 -6.02 -7.33 4.18
N ASN A 150 -5.35 -7.20 3.04
CA ASN A 150 -5.82 -7.81 1.80
C ASN A 150 -5.15 -9.14 1.50
N LYS A 151 -5.93 -10.04 0.88
CA LYS A 151 -5.39 -11.19 0.15
C LYS A 151 -4.88 -10.72 -1.21
N VAL A 152 -3.61 -10.99 -1.52
CA VAL A 152 -2.98 -10.56 -2.78
C VAL A 152 -2.56 -11.77 -3.63
N LYS A 153 -2.92 -11.75 -4.91
CA LYS A 153 -2.39 -12.65 -5.94
C LYS A 153 -1.37 -11.89 -6.79
N ARG A 154 -0.15 -12.43 -6.90
CA ARG A 154 0.95 -11.84 -7.68
C ARG A 154 1.08 -12.56 -9.02
N LEU A 155 1.02 -11.83 -10.13
CA LEU A 155 1.23 -12.34 -11.49
C LEU A 155 2.48 -11.70 -12.08
N TYR A 156 3.57 -12.48 -12.15
CA TYR A 156 4.88 -11.97 -12.56
C TYR A 156 5.26 -12.35 -13.99
N ASP A 157 5.93 -11.42 -14.66
CA ASP A 157 6.39 -11.58 -16.04
C ASP A 157 5.26 -11.95 -17.01
N VAL A 158 4.13 -11.23 -16.91
CA VAL A 158 2.94 -11.40 -17.76
C VAL A 158 2.83 -10.30 -18.82
N GLY A 159 3.98 -9.84 -19.34
CA GLY A 159 4.07 -8.72 -20.28
C GLY A 159 3.46 -8.99 -21.65
N VAL A 160 3.18 -7.89 -22.38
CA VAL A 160 2.48 -7.91 -23.67
C VAL A 160 3.31 -8.58 -24.78
N SER A 161 4.65 -8.52 -24.71
CA SER A 161 5.55 -9.22 -25.65
C SER A 161 5.36 -10.74 -25.64
N GLY A 162 4.86 -11.28 -24.53
CA GLY A 162 4.47 -12.68 -24.38
C GLY A 162 3.03 -12.81 -23.91
N ILE A 163 2.09 -12.18 -24.62
CA ILE A 163 0.68 -12.07 -24.24
C ILE A 163 0.03 -13.38 -23.76
N HIS A 164 0.44 -14.52 -24.29
CA HIS A 164 -0.03 -15.84 -23.87
C HIS A 164 0.23 -16.13 -22.38
N ARG A 165 1.30 -15.58 -21.78
CA ARG A 165 1.59 -15.69 -20.34
C ARG A 165 0.53 -14.97 -19.51
N LEU A 166 0.06 -13.80 -19.96
CA LEU A 166 -1.04 -13.10 -19.31
C LEU A 166 -2.36 -13.87 -19.46
N LEU A 167 -2.65 -14.36 -20.67
CA LEU A 167 -3.91 -15.06 -20.96
C LEU A 167 -4.04 -16.39 -20.19
N ALA A 168 -2.92 -17.01 -19.81
CA ALA A 168 -2.91 -18.17 -18.93
C ALA A 168 -3.48 -17.87 -17.53
N HIS A 169 -3.53 -16.61 -17.12
CA HIS A 169 -4.10 -16.13 -15.85
C HIS A 169 -5.44 -15.39 -16.04
N SER A 170 -6.16 -15.69 -17.13
CA SER A 170 -7.43 -15.03 -17.45
C SER A 170 -8.48 -15.22 -16.36
N GLU A 171 -8.55 -16.38 -15.71
CA GLU A 171 -9.49 -16.62 -14.61
C GLU A 171 -9.19 -15.72 -13.41
N GLU A 172 -7.93 -15.58 -13.01
CA GLU A 172 -7.55 -14.69 -11.91
C GLU A 172 -7.82 -13.22 -12.24
N ILE A 173 -7.62 -12.80 -13.49
CA ILE A 173 -7.92 -11.44 -13.95
C ILE A 173 -9.43 -11.18 -13.92
N MET A 174 -10.25 -12.10 -14.43
CA MET A 174 -11.70 -11.96 -14.51
C MET A 174 -12.43 -12.10 -13.17
N THR A 175 -11.77 -12.64 -12.14
CA THR A 175 -12.38 -12.85 -10.81
C THR A 175 -11.83 -11.88 -9.75
N ALA A 176 -10.89 -11.01 -10.13
CA ALA A 176 -10.32 -10.03 -9.23
C ALA A 176 -11.37 -8.99 -8.82
N LYS A 177 -11.30 -8.50 -7.58
CA LYS A 177 -12.11 -7.36 -7.14
C LYS A 177 -11.51 -6.03 -7.58
N VAL A 178 -10.18 -6.01 -7.71
CA VAL A 178 -9.38 -4.89 -8.21
C VAL A 178 -8.02 -5.41 -8.67
N ILE A 179 -7.47 -4.82 -9.73
CA ILE A 179 -6.16 -5.20 -10.27
C ILE A 179 -5.20 -4.00 -10.20
N VAL A 180 -3.97 -4.24 -9.78
CA VAL A 180 -2.85 -3.32 -9.92
C VAL A 180 -2.00 -3.80 -11.09
N ALA A 181 -1.92 -3.02 -12.16
CA ALA A 181 -1.13 -3.33 -13.36
C ALA A 181 0.13 -2.47 -13.38
N VAL A 182 1.30 -3.08 -13.17
CA VAL A 182 2.60 -2.41 -13.07
C VAL A 182 3.40 -2.65 -14.34
N ALA A 183 3.79 -1.59 -15.04
CA ALA A 183 4.60 -1.74 -16.25
C ALA A 183 5.41 -0.50 -16.60
N GLY A 184 6.65 -0.73 -17.03
CA GLY A 184 7.50 0.25 -17.71
C GLY A 184 7.34 0.20 -19.24
N MET A 185 8.39 0.66 -19.94
CA MET A 185 8.43 0.73 -21.41
C MET A 185 7.24 1.54 -21.98
N GLU A 186 6.43 0.94 -22.86
CA GLU A 186 5.20 1.52 -23.41
C GLU A 186 3.98 1.42 -22.46
N GLY A 187 4.09 0.75 -21.30
CA GLY A 187 3.02 0.66 -20.31
C GLY A 187 1.77 -0.12 -20.77
N ALA A 188 1.87 -0.89 -21.87
CA ALA A 188 0.72 -1.49 -22.54
C ALA A 188 -0.06 -2.52 -21.71
N LEU A 189 0.57 -3.10 -20.68
CA LEU A 189 -0.06 -4.12 -19.82
C LEU A 189 -1.37 -3.62 -19.21
N ALA A 190 -1.44 -2.36 -18.77
CA ALA A 190 -2.63 -1.80 -18.15
C ALA A 190 -3.83 -1.79 -19.11
N SER A 191 -3.61 -1.42 -20.37
CA SER A 191 -4.65 -1.41 -21.40
C SER A 191 -5.15 -2.82 -21.75
N VAL A 192 -4.23 -3.79 -21.81
CA VAL A 192 -4.59 -5.18 -22.08
C VAL A 192 -5.42 -5.76 -20.93
N ILE A 193 -4.95 -5.61 -19.70
CA ILE A 193 -5.68 -6.07 -18.51
C ILE A 193 -7.04 -5.37 -18.42
N GLY A 194 -7.11 -4.06 -18.66
CA GLY A 194 -8.36 -3.31 -18.65
C GLY A 194 -9.37 -3.74 -19.73
N GLY A 195 -8.93 -4.43 -20.79
CA GLY A 195 -9.82 -5.05 -21.77
C GLY A 195 -10.31 -6.46 -21.38
N LEU A 196 -9.67 -7.10 -20.39
CA LEU A 196 -10.00 -8.44 -19.91
C LEU A 196 -10.77 -8.42 -18.59
N ALA A 197 -10.52 -7.42 -17.75
CA ALA A 197 -11.09 -7.31 -16.41
C ALA A 197 -12.46 -6.63 -16.42
N ASP A 198 -13.38 -7.13 -15.59
CA ASP A 198 -14.67 -6.49 -15.29
C ASP A 198 -14.60 -5.59 -14.04
N CYS A 199 -13.47 -5.59 -13.34
CA CYS A 199 -13.19 -4.77 -12.17
C CYS A 199 -12.27 -3.56 -12.49
N PRO A 200 -12.13 -2.59 -11.57
CA PRO A 200 -11.19 -1.48 -11.73
C PRO A 200 -9.73 -1.95 -11.86
N VAL A 201 -8.97 -1.27 -12.70
CA VAL A 201 -7.53 -1.48 -12.91
C VAL A 201 -6.77 -0.22 -12.51
N ILE A 202 -5.92 -0.33 -11.50
CA ILE A 202 -4.99 0.71 -11.07
C ILE A 202 -3.67 0.51 -11.81
N ALA A 203 -3.38 1.37 -12.78
CA ALA A 203 -2.17 1.34 -13.57
C ALA A 203 -1.03 2.09 -12.86
N VAL A 204 0.11 1.42 -12.72
CA VAL A 204 1.33 1.96 -12.11
C VAL A 204 2.42 2.03 -13.18
N PRO A 205 2.67 3.20 -13.77
CA PRO A 205 3.80 3.35 -14.66
C PRO A 205 5.09 3.23 -13.85
N THR A 206 6.07 2.51 -14.37
CA THR A 206 7.40 2.46 -13.75
C THR A 206 8.40 3.29 -14.55
N SER A 207 9.50 3.68 -13.91
CA SER A 207 10.63 4.34 -14.58
C SER A 207 11.47 3.39 -15.45
N VAL A 208 11.12 2.10 -15.52
CA VAL A 208 11.81 1.08 -16.32
C VAL A 208 11.65 1.37 -17.81
N GLY A 209 12.77 1.28 -18.53
CA GLY A 209 12.85 1.41 -19.97
C GLY A 209 14.04 2.26 -20.39
N TYR A 210 14.21 2.44 -21.70
CA TYR A 210 15.34 3.18 -22.26
C TYR A 210 14.89 4.11 -23.38
N GLY A 211 15.71 5.12 -23.69
CA GLY A 211 15.46 6.07 -24.78
C GLY A 211 14.11 6.77 -24.64
N ALA A 212 13.16 6.35 -25.48
CA ALA A 212 11.81 6.93 -25.54
C ALA A 212 10.93 6.66 -24.30
N ALA A 213 11.39 5.86 -23.33
CA ALA A 213 10.67 5.69 -22.06
C ALA A 213 10.64 6.98 -21.21
N PHE A 214 11.65 7.86 -21.36
CA PHE A 214 11.80 9.12 -20.63
C PHE A 214 11.56 9.00 -19.11
N GLY A 215 12.16 8.00 -18.46
CA GLY A 215 12.01 7.78 -17.03
C GLY A 215 10.59 7.42 -16.59
N GLY A 216 9.81 6.78 -17.47
CA GLY A 216 8.44 6.34 -17.22
C GLY A 216 7.35 7.29 -17.74
N VAL A 217 7.72 8.44 -18.31
CA VAL A 217 6.75 9.40 -18.89
C VAL A 217 5.98 8.76 -20.06
N ALA A 218 6.64 7.92 -20.88
CA ALA A 218 5.94 7.22 -21.96
C ALA A 218 4.88 6.26 -21.44
N ALA A 219 5.22 5.43 -20.44
CA ALA A 219 4.28 4.52 -19.80
C ALA A 219 3.13 5.29 -19.14
N LEU A 220 3.43 6.37 -18.39
CA LEU A 220 2.43 7.23 -17.76
C LEU A 220 1.43 7.80 -18.78
N LEU A 221 1.93 8.41 -19.85
CA LEU A 221 1.08 8.99 -20.89
C LEU A 221 0.29 7.90 -21.64
N SER A 222 0.88 6.73 -21.90
CA SER A 222 0.16 5.64 -22.55
C SER A 222 -0.96 5.09 -21.66
N MET A 223 -0.72 4.93 -20.36
CA MET A 223 -1.72 4.45 -19.42
C MET A 223 -2.86 5.47 -19.26
N LEU A 224 -2.54 6.77 -19.21
CA LEU A 224 -3.54 7.84 -19.15
C LEU A 224 -4.41 7.93 -20.41
N ASN A 225 -3.84 7.62 -21.57
CA ASN A 225 -4.55 7.60 -22.85
C ASN A 225 -5.22 6.25 -23.15
N SER A 226 -5.25 5.32 -22.19
CA SER A 226 -5.91 4.03 -22.39
C SER A 226 -7.40 4.19 -22.67
N CYS A 227 -7.92 3.43 -23.63
CA CYS A 227 -9.36 3.41 -23.92
C CYS A 227 -10.16 2.51 -22.97
N ALA A 228 -9.49 1.72 -22.13
CA ALA A 228 -10.14 0.87 -21.15
C ALA A 228 -10.71 1.74 -20.02
N SER A 229 -12.04 1.88 -19.96
CA SER A 229 -12.72 2.81 -19.04
C SER A 229 -12.50 2.50 -17.55
N GLY A 230 -12.14 1.25 -17.22
CA GLY A 230 -11.82 0.83 -15.86
C GLY A 230 -10.41 1.19 -15.38
N VAL A 231 -9.57 1.82 -16.23
CA VAL A 231 -8.18 2.14 -15.91
C VAL A 231 -8.07 3.49 -15.19
N SER A 232 -7.39 3.50 -14.04
CA SER A 232 -7.00 4.71 -13.30
C SER A 232 -5.50 4.68 -13.04
N VAL A 233 -4.82 5.81 -13.21
CA VAL A 233 -3.34 5.84 -13.22
C VAL A 233 -2.79 6.55 -11.99
N VAL A 234 -1.80 5.95 -11.32
CA VAL A 234 -1.04 6.60 -10.25
C VAL A 234 0.27 7.18 -10.77
N ASN A 235 1.00 7.89 -9.92
CA ASN A 235 2.30 8.44 -10.28
C ASN A 235 3.35 7.34 -10.58
N ILE A 236 4.42 7.73 -11.27
CA ILE A 236 5.53 6.85 -11.64
C ILE A 236 6.17 6.26 -10.37
N ASP A 237 6.39 4.94 -10.39
CA ASP A 237 6.97 4.15 -9.28
C ASP A 237 6.19 4.30 -7.96
N ASN A 238 4.87 4.52 -8.03
CA ASN A 238 4.01 4.67 -6.86
C ASN A 238 3.25 3.37 -6.55
N GLY A 239 3.99 2.30 -6.26
CA GLY A 239 3.42 1.02 -5.84
C GLY A 239 2.62 1.16 -4.55
N PHE A 240 3.12 1.95 -3.60
CA PHE A 240 2.42 2.28 -2.36
C PHE A 240 1.02 2.84 -2.61
N GLY A 241 0.90 3.90 -3.40
CA GLY A 241 -0.39 4.53 -3.68
C GLY A 241 -1.36 3.57 -4.37
N ALA A 242 -0.85 2.72 -5.25
CA ALA A 242 -1.67 1.71 -5.92
C ALA A 242 -2.16 0.61 -4.96
N GLY A 243 -1.28 0.08 -4.11
CA GLY A 243 -1.65 -0.91 -3.08
C GLY A 243 -2.65 -0.35 -2.07
N TYR A 244 -2.49 0.92 -1.68
CA TYR A 244 -3.42 1.62 -0.80
C TYR A 244 -4.82 1.77 -1.43
N LEU A 245 -4.89 2.25 -2.68
CA LEU A 245 -6.16 2.39 -3.40
C LEU A 245 -6.82 1.03 -3.66
N ALA A 246 -6.02 0.01 -4.00
CA ALA A 246 -6.52 -1.36 -4.18
C ALA A 246 -7.13 -1.88 -2.87
N SER A 247 -6.46 -1.65 -1.73
CA SER A 247 -7.02 -1.99 -0.42
C SER A 247 -8.36 -1.33 -0.20
N MET A 248 -8.46 -0.01 -0.40
CA MET A 248 -9.73 0.70 -0.23
C MET A 248 -10.86 0.10 -1.08
N ILE A 249 -10.60 -0.18 -2.36
CA ILE A 249 -11.60 -0.73 -3.28
C ILE A 249 -12.01 -2.14 -2.87
N ASN A 250 -11.07 -2.96 -2.41
CA ASN A 250 -11.35 -4.34 -2.03
C ASN A 250 -12.20 -4.45 -0.74
N HIS A 251 -12.21 -3.41 0.09
CA HIS A 251 -13.02 -3.32 1.32
C HIS A 251 -14.40 -2.66 1.12
N ILE A 252 -14.80 -2.35 -0.12
CA ILE A 252 -16.14 -1.85 -0.48
C ILE A 252 -17.03 -3.01 -0.93
#